data_AF-A0AAT9FJJ8-F1
#
_entry.id   AF-A0AAT9FJJ8-F1
#
_cell.length_a   1.000
_cell.length_b   1.000
_cell.length_c   1.000
_cell.angle_alpha   90.00
_cell.angle_beta   90.00
_cell.angle_gamma   90.00
#
_symmetry.space_group_name_H-M   'P 1'
#
loop_
_entity.id
_entity.type
_entity.pdbx_description
1 polymer ?
#
loop_
_entity_poly.entity_id
_entity_poly.type
_entity_poly.pdbx_seq_one_letter_code
_entity_poly.pdbx_strand_id
1 'polypeptide(L)'
;MAFFSKKKDDSSKESNTNKNIIRLTCPDCAFEQNESRMAVSTYCRGCGTHYKIVEGKALPNKVAPSNPFANLKSDGQAPKLRPRSDEDQEQKEEVKDKKEPHQNDESDKAAKTSPPFPFAKPKPKPAPTGLLQKAAASAGFIHTKEKPRDVSCFECAKVHQAPAEASSTLCPACGAYIALKDYEIHSNWNRRIQTRGNVVIHKKAAVTGITIHCHHLTTHGDFTGGVDCSGDFTIRSHGKIMGRVRCKRLIIEKRAEVEFANPVHCEDAIIDGIATGHFECSGKLVLKKKATLTGDIKVATMSVEEGARHNGRMSIGQ
;
A
#
# COMPACT_ATOMS: atom_id res chain seq x y z
N MET A 1 -58.02 -9.92 -61.65
CA MET A 1 -56.65 -9.56 -61.18
C MET A 1 -56.38 -10.32 -59.89
N ALA A 2 -55.19 -10.88 -59.70
CA ALA A 2 -54.90 -11.79 -58.57
C ALA A 2 -54.30 -11.06 -57.36
N PHE A 3 -54.88 -11.24 -56.18
CA PHE A 3 -54.37 -10.70 -54.92
C PHE A 3 -53.54 -11.74 -54.16
N PHE A 4 -52.21 -11.69 -54.30
CA PHE A 4 -51.29 -12.50 -53.50
C PHE A 4 -50.97 -11.82 -52.17
N SER A 5 -51.73 -12.13 -51.12
CA SER A 5 -51.33 -11.81 -49.74
C SER A 5 -50.19 -12.73 -49.30
N LYS A 6 -49.00 -12.15 -49.09
CA LYS A 6 -47.80 -12.92 -48.71
C LYS A 6 -47.88 -13.35 -47.24
N LYS A 7 -47.52 -14.60 -46.95
CA LYS A 7 -47.59 -15.18 -45.59
C LYS A 7 -46.54 -14.58 -44.64
N LYS A 8 -46.82 -14.80 -43.34
CA LYS A 8 -45.92 -14.62 -42.19
C LYS A 8 -44.48 -15.06 -42.47
N ASP A 9 -43.55 -14.41 -41.79
CA ASP A 9 -42.55 -15.13 -40.99
C ASP A 9 -42.63 -14.63 -39.55
N ASP A 10 -42.51 -15.54 -38.59
CA ASP A 10 -42.51 -15.30 -37.14
C ASP A 10 -41.30 -16.05 -36.58
N SER A 11 -40.22 -15.33 -36.29
CA SER A 11 -38.92 -15.91 -36.00
C SER A 11 -38.28 -15.40 -34.70
N SER A 12 -38.13 -16.35 -33.77
CA SER A 12 -37.14 -16.37 -32.68
C SER A 12 -37.10 -15.18 -31.71
N LYS A 13 -37.79 -15.37 -30.56
CA LYS A 13 -37.47 -14.76 -29.26
C LYS A 13 -35.95 -14.69 -29.02
N GLU A 14 -35.40 -13.49 -28.86
CA GLU A 14 -34.01 -13.32 -28.44
C GLU A 14 -33.88 -13.46 -26.91
N SER A 15 -32.88 -14.22 -26.45
CA SER A 15 -32.74 -14.64 -25.05
C SER A 15 -32.16 -13.56 -24.15
N ASN A 16 -33.04 -12.74 -23.57
CA ASN A 16 -32.72 -11.65 -22.64
C ASN A 16 -31.99 -12.11 -21.35
N THR A 17 -30.66 -12.23 -21.38
CA THR A 17 -29.82 -12.58 -20.21
C THR A 17 -28.61 -11.67 -19.98
N ASN A 18 -28.48 -10.52 -20.68
CA ASN A 18 -27.28 -9.67 -20.56
C ASN A 18 -27.52 -8.15 -20.44
N LYS A 19 -28.63 -7.72 -19.82
CA LYS A 19 -28.97 -6.30 -19.60
C LYS A 19 -28.06 -5.52 -18.64
N ASN A 20 -27.12 -6.20 -17.97
CA ASN A 20 -26.30 -5.60 -16.89
C ASN A 20 -24.87 -5.24 -17.33
N ILE A 21 -24.51 -5.46 -18.60
CA ILE A 21 -23.23 -5.05 -19.19
C ILE A 21 -23.43 -3.82 -20.10
N ILE A 22 -22.44 -2.94 -20.14
CA ILE A 22 -22.35 -1.81 -21.07
C ILE A 22 -20.98 -1.78 -21.76
N ARG A 23 -20.99 -1.47 -23.05
CA ARG A 23 -19.79 -1.37 -23.91
C ARG A 23 -19.33 0.08 -23.94
N LEU A 24 -18.05 0.31 -23.62
CA LEU A 24 -17.47 1.63 -23.41
C LEU A 24 -16.16 1.77 -24.20
N THR A 25 -16.08 2.83 -25.00
CA THR A 25 -14.88 3.21 -25.77
C THR A 25 -14.03 4.18 -24.93
N CYS A 26 -12.76 3.85 -24.69
CA CYS A 26 -11.86 4.72 -23.92
C CYS A 26 -11.59 6.04 -24.68
N PRO A 27 -11.71 7.22 -24.03
CA PRO A 27 -11.52 8.50 -24.71
C PRO A 27 -10.08 8.76 -25.13
N ASP A 28 -9.09 8.15 -24.46
CA ASP A 28 -7.66 8.42 -24.68
C ASP A 28 -6.99 7.50 -25.71
N CYS A 29 -7.59 6.32 -26.00
CA CYS A 29 -6.98 5.33 -26.89
C CYS A 29 -7.97 4.53 -27.76
N ALA A 30 -9.25 4.91 -27.78
CA ALA A 30 -10.35 4.23 -28.48
C ALA A 30 -10.58 2.74 -28.13
N PHE A 31 -9.89 2.18 -27.13
CA PHE A 31 -10.05 0.78 -26.74
C PHE A 31 -11.46 0.50 -26.19
N GLU A 32 -12.18 -0.40 -26.84
CA GLU A 32 -13.53 -0.82 -26.46
C GLU A 32 -13.48 -1.91 -25.38
N GLN A 33 -14.25 -1.73 -24.30
CA GLN A 33 -14.35 -2.72 -23.23
C GLN A 33 -15.75 -2.80 -22.63
N ASN A 34 -16.05 -3.96 -22.04
CA ASN A 34 -17.31 -4.23 -21.37
C ASN A 34 -17.16 -3.99 -19.86
N GLU A 35 -18.06 -3.20 -19.29
CA GLU A 35 -18.17 -2.98 -17.84
C GLU A 35 -19.59 -3.26 -17.34
N SER A 36 -19.76 -3.30 -16.01
CA SER A 36 -21.08 -3.36 -15.41
C SER A 36 -21.87 -2.07 -15.65
N ARG A 37 -23.18 -2.16 -15.90
CA ARG A 37 -24.06 -0.99 -16.10
C ARG A 37 -24.12 -0.06 -14.87
N MET A 38 -23.74 -0.56 -13.70
CA MET A 38 -23.63 0.19 -12.43
C MET A 38 -22.24 0.82 -12.20
N ALA A 39 -21.26 0.63 -13.09
CA ALA A 39 -19.92 1.18 -12.91
C ALA A 39 -19.93 2.71 -13.12
N VAL A 40 -19.38 3.46 -12.15
CA VAL A 40 -19.28 4.93 -12.19
C VAL A 40 -17.93 5.42 -12.74
N SER A 41 -16.95 4.54 -12.85
CA SER A 41 -15.65 4.77 -13.48
C SER A 41 -14.95 3.43 -13.74
N THR A 42 -13.98 3.39 -14.66
CA THR A 42 -13.13 2.21 -14.87
C THR A 42 -11.70 2.62 -15.28
N TYR A 43 -10.79 1.66 -15.25
CA TYR A 43 -9.44 1.77 -15.82
C TYR A 43 -9.42 1.10 -17.19
N CYS A 44 -8.91 1.79 -18.20
CA CYS A 44 -8.83 1.24 -19.55
C CYS A 44 -7.83 0.08 -19.62
N ARG A 45 -8.29 -1.10 -20.04
CA ARG A 45 -7.43 -2.30 -20.23
C ARG A 45 -6.37 -2.12 -21.32
N GLY A 46 -6.56 -1.18 -22.26
CA GLY A 46 -5.62 -0.89 -23.36
C GLY A 46 -4.53 0.15 -23.07
N CYS A 47 -4.77 1.12 -22.19
CA CYS A 47 -3.81 2.21 -21.89
C CYS A 47 -3.58 2.52 -20.40
N GLY A 48 -4.34 1.91 -19.49
CA GLY A 48 -4.28 2.16 -18.05
C GLY A 48 -5.00 3.44 -17.58
N THR A 49 -5.42 4.34 -18.46
CA THR A 49 -6.08 5.59 -18.05
C THR A 49 -7.40 5.36 -17.34
N HIS A 50 -7.62 6.07 -16.23
CA HIS A 50 -8.88 6.08 -15.47
C HIS A 50 -9.85 7.09 -16.06
N TYR A 51 -11.06 6.64 -16.42
CA TYR A 51 -12.12 7.50 -16.96
C TYR A 51 -13.45 7.28 -16.23
N LYS A 52 -14.29 8.33 -16.20
CA LYS A 52 -15.60 8.29 -15.54
C LYS A 52 -16.66 7.75 -16.48
N ILE A 53 -17.69 7.12 -15.92
CA ILE A 53 -18.82 6.58 -16.66
C ILE A 53 -20.06 7.34 -16.20
N VAL A 54 -20.65 8.12 -17.10
CA VAL A 54 -21.83 8.96 -16.82
C VAL A 54 -22.88 8.64 -17.88
N GLU A 55 -24.08 8.25 -17.44
CA GLU A 55 -25.18 7.80 -18.31
C GLU A 55 -24.79 6.68 -19.30
N GLY A 56 -23.79 5.88 -18.94
CA GLY A 56 -23.26 4.83 -19.80
C GLY A 56 -22.33 5.31 -20.91
N LYS A 57 -21.84 6.56 -20.86
CA LYS A 57 -20.81 7.11 -21.74
C LYS A 57 -19.50 7.29 -20.98
N ALA A 58 -18.39 7.03 -21.66
CA ALA A 58 -17.05 7.28 -21.14
C ALA A 58 -16.73 8.78 -21.22
N LEU A 59 -16.38 9.40 -20.10
CA LEU A 59 -15.92 10.79 -20.02
C LEU A 59 -14.48 10.85 -19.50
N PRO A 60 -13.57 11.59 -20.16
CA PRO A 60 -12.19 11.73 -19.70
C PRO A 60 -12.15 12.38 -18.32
N ASN A 61 -11.35 11.81 -17.42
CA ASN A 61 -11.23 12.32 -16.07
C ASN A 61 -10.37 13.60 -16.08
N LYS A 62 -11.01 14.78 -16.09
CA LYS A 62 -10.35 16.11 -16.18
C LYS A 62 -9.37 16.46 -15.05
N VAL A 63 -9.11 15.55 -14.12
CA VAL A 63 -8.00 15.61 -13.16
C VAL A 63 -7.17 14.34 -13.31
N ALA A 64 -6.31 14.33 -14.34
CA ALA A 64 -5.17 13.43 -14.39
C ALA A 64 -3.97 14.18 -13.78
N PRO A 65 -3.22 13.59 -12.82
CA PRO A 65 -1.88 14.11 -12.50
C PRO A 65 -1.03 13.98 -13.78
N SER A 66 -0.28 15.03 -14.12
CA SER A 66 0.47 15.12 -15.38
C SER A 66 1.52 14.01 -15.48
N ASN A 67 1.21 12.93 -16.20
CA ASN A 67 2.14 11.85 -16.46
C ASN A 67 3.18 12.32 -17.51
N PRO A 68 4.47 12.46 -17.16
CA PRO A 68 5.48 12.98 -18.07
C PRO A 68 5.73 12.09 -19.30
N PHE A 69 5.28 10.83 -19.27
CA PHE A 69 5.40 9.89 -20.39
C PHE A 69 4.22 9.92 -21.38
N ALA A 70 3.19 10.75 -21.15
CA ALA A 70 2.00 10.79 -22.00
C ALA A 70 2.28 11.19 -23.46
N ASN A 71 3.30 12.02 -23.70
CA ASN A 71 3.59 12.58 -25.03
C ASN A 71 4.62 11.79 -25.85
N LEU A 72 5.12 10.62 -25.40
CA LEU A 72 6.14 9.83 -26.11
C LEU A 72 5.59 8.95 -27.26
N LYS A 73 4.50 9.38 -27.93
CA LYS A 73 3.87 8.63 -29.04
C LYS A 73 3.42 9.54 -30.19
N SER A 74 4.37 10.27 -30.79
CA SER A 74 4.15 11.03 -32.03
C SER A 74 5.18 10.76 -33.14
N ASP A 75 6.05 9.75 -32.99
CA ASP A 75 6.96 9.29 -34.04
C ASP A 75 6.80 7.79 -34.31
N GLY A 76 6.64 7.45 -35.59
CA GLY A 76 6.22 6.13 -36.04
C GLY A 76 7.36 5.11 -36.16
N GLN A 77 7.82 4.56 -35.03
CA GLN A 77 8.70 3.39 -35.07
C GLN A 77 8.47 2.43 -33.89
N ALA A 78 8.10 1.19 -34.21
CA ALA A 78 7.98 0.12 -33.23
C ALA A 78 9.39 -0.27 -32.72
N PRO A 79 9.61 -0.40 -31.39
CA PRO A 79 10.90 -0.81 -30.86
C PRO A 79 11.19 -2.26 -31.29
N LYS A 80 12.17 -2.43 -32.18
CA LYS A 80 12.66 -3.76 -32.56
C LYS A 80 13.21 -4.46 -31.32
N LEU A 81 12.58 -5.56 -30.92
CA LEU A 81 13.16 -6.50 -29.97
C LEU A 81 14.51 -6.95 -30.52
N ARG A 82 15.59 -6.73 -29.76
CA ARG A 82 16.91 -7.25 -30.14
C ARG A 82 16.87 -8.78 -30.10
N PRO A 83 17.37 -9.49 -31.11
CA PRO A 83 17.67 -10.90 -30.97
C PRO A 83 18.64 -11.11 -29.80
N ARG A 84 18.56 -12.26 -29.13
CA ARG A 84 19.76 -12.81 -28.48
C ARG A 84 20.68 -13.30 -29.59
N SER A 85 21.77 -12.59 -29.80
CA SER A 85 23.01 -13.19 -30.29
C SER A 85 23.81 -13.63 -29.08
N ASP A 86 24.25 -14.88 -29.06
CA ASP A 86 25.25 -15.37 -28.13
C ASP A 86 26.64 -14.83 -28.52
N GLU A 87 27.67 -15.21 -27.75
CA GLU A 87 29.09 -14.85 -27.92
C GLU A 87 29.46 -13.39 -27.62
N ASP A 88 30.05 -13.14 -26.44
CA ASP A 88 31.48 -12.76 -26.41
C ASP A 88 32.15 -13.03 -25.04
N GLN A 89 32.94 -14.11 -25.02
CA GLN A 89 34.21 -14.28 -24.29
C GLN A 89 34.35 -13.75 -22.85
N GLU A 90 34.03 -14.61 -21.87
CA GLU A 90 34.52 -14.48 -20.48
C GLU A 90 35.92 -15.12 -20.34
N GLN A 91 36.82 -14.47 -19.60
CA GLN A 91 38.24 -14.87 -19.51
C GLN A 91 38.44 -16.07 -18.57
N LYS A 92 39.28 -17.03 -18.99
CA LYS A 92 39.71 -18.15 -18.15
C LYS A 92 40.96 -17.79 -17.34
N GLU A 93 40.92 -18.03 -16.04
CA GLU A 93 42.09 -18.43 -15.26
C GLU A 93 41.85 -19.81 -14.61
N GLU A 94 42.92 -20.55 -14.33
CA GLU A 94 42.87 -22.00 -14.12
C GLU A 94 43.02 -22.43 -12.65
N VAL A 95 42.18 -23.38 -12.18
CA VAL A 95 42.60 -24.33 -11.11
C VAL A 95 42.10 -25.77 -11.38
N LYS A 96 42.96 -26.53 -12.07
CA LYS A 96 43.27 -27.97 -11.97
C LYS A 96 42.21 -29.00 -11.51
N ASP A 97 41.97 -29.92 -12.45
CA ASP A 97 41.34 -31.25 -12.39
C ASP A 97 41.86 -32.22 -11.30
N LYS A 98 40.94 -32.99 -10.69
CA LYS A 98 41.13 -34.43 -10.37
C LYS A 98 39.85 -35.26 -10.58
N LYS A 99 39.80 -36.05 -11.66
CA LYS A 99 39.69 -37.54 -11.72
C LYS A 99 38.98 -38.26 -10.54
N GLU A 100 38.13 -39.30 -10.71
CA GLU A 100 37.79 -40.16 -11.88
C GLU A 100 36.43 -40.92 -11.64
N PRO A 101 36.01 -42.03 -12.31
CA PRO A 101 34.92 -42.04 -13.29
C PRO A 101 33.69 -42.93 -12.90
N HIS A 102 33.11 -43.64 -13.89
CA HIS A 102 32.05 -44.67 -13.89
C HIS A 102 30.60 -44.18 -14.11
N GLN A 103 29.78 -44.77 -15.01
CA GLN A 103 30.07 -45.62 -16.19
C GLN A 103 28.81 -45.71 -17.08
N ASN A 104 28.97 -45.95 -18.39
CA ASN A 104 27.89 -46.34 -19.32
C ASN A 104 27.61 -47.87 -19.22
N ASP A 105 26.65 -48.52 -19.89
CA ASP A 105 25.53 -48.19 -20.83
C ASP A 105 24.33 -49.12 -20.41
N GLU A 106 23.26 -49.52 -21.13
CA GLU A 106 22.77 -49.42 -22.52
C GLU A 106 21.22 -49.63 -22.55
N SER A 107 20.51 -49.08 -23.55
CA SER A 107 19.20 -49.49 -24.17
C SER A 107 17.95 -49.82 -23.29
N ASP A 108 16.71 -49.92 -23.81
CA ASP A 108 16.16 -49.88 -25.17
C ASP A 108 14.71 -49.27 -25.23
N LYS A 109 14.27 -48.87 -26.43
CA LYS A 109 12.87 -48.65 -26.93
C LYS A 109 11.74 -48.12 -26.01
N ALA A 110 11.50 -46.82 -26.14
CA ALA A 110 10.25 -46.21 -26.65
C ALA A 110 8.86 -46.88 -26.43
N ALA A 111 7.93 -46.14 -25.80
CA ALA A 111 6.63 -45.77 -26.43
C ALA A 111 5.78 -44.74 -25.63
N LYS A 112 5.34 -43.69 -26.33
CA LYS A 112 4.02 -43.00 -26.30
C LYS A 112 3.29 -42.63 -24.98
N THR A 113 2.65 -41.45 -25.07
CA THR A 113 1.43 -41.00 -24.34
C THR A 113 1.63 -40.28 -23.01
N SER A 114 1.15 -39.03 -22.95
CA SER A 114 1.01 -38.22 -21.74
C SER A 114 -0.25 -38.58 -20.94
N PRO A 115 -0.18 -38.76 -19.60
CA PRO A 115 -1.37 -38.93 -18.77
C PRO A 115 -2.07 -37.58 -18.51
N PRO A 116 -3.42 -37.51 -18.49
CA PRO A 116 -4.17 -36.28 -18.22
C PRO A 116 -4.31 -35.99 -16.72
N PHE A 117 -4.38 -34.70 -16.35
CA PHE A 117 -4.59 -34.25 -14.96
C PHE A 117 -6.04 -34.48 -14.49
N PRO A 118 -6.29 -35.22 -13.38
CA PRO A 118 -7.63 -35.41 -12.84
C PRO A 118 -7.99 -34.36 -11.78
N PHE A 119 -8.83 -33.38 -12.13
CA PHE A 119 -9.43 -32.46 -11.16
C PHE A 119 -10.55 -33.14 -10.35
N ALA A 120 -10.21 -33.72 -9.20
CA ALA A 120 -11.19 -34.29 -8.26
C ALA A 120 -11.69 -33.24 -7.23
N LYS A 121 -13.00 -32.97 -7.23
CA LYS A 121 -13.64 -32.11 -6.21
C LYS A 121 -13.96 -32.94 -4.95
N PRO A 122 -13.60 -32.51 -3.73
CA PRO A 122 -13.97 -33.21 -2.51
C PRO A 122 -15.49 -33.12 -2.25
N LYS A 123 -16.10 -34.24 -1.86
CA LYS A 123 -17.51 -34.31 -1.43
C LYS A 123 -17.63 -34.08 0.08
N PRO A 124 -18.66 -33.36 0.58
CA PRO A 124 -18.94 -33.28 2.02
C PRO A 124 -19.42 -34.64 2.56
N LYS A 125 -19.14 -34.91 3.85
CA LYS A 125 -19.66 -36.08 4.58
C LYS A 125 -20.88 -35.66 5.42
N PRO A 126 -21.93 -36.51 5.53
CA PRO A 126 -23.10 -36.22 6.37
C PRO A 126 -22.79 -36.41 7.87
N ALA A 127 -23.61 -35.80 8.73
CA ALA A 127 -23.48 -35.86 10.18
C ALA A 127 -24.25 -37.05 10.80
N PRO A 128 -23.80 -37.57 11.97
CA PRO A 128 -24.58 -38.52 12.77
C PRO A 128 -25.63 -37.80 13.62
N THR A 129 -26.83 -38.38 13.74
CA THR A 129 -27.94 -37.90 14.58
C THR A 129 -28.02 -38.67 15.90
N GLY A 130 -28.11 -37.99 17.05
CA GLY A 130 -28.24 -38.66 18.35
C GLY A 130 -28.51 -37.73 19.55
N LEU A 131 -29.79 -37.55 19.87
CA LEU A 131 -30.41 -37.13 21.14
C LEU A 131 -29.77 -36.02 22.03
N LEU A 132 -30.55 -34.94 22.24
CA LEU A 132 -30.95 -34.36 23.55
C LEU A 132 -29.85 -34.24 24.65
N GLN A 133 -29.47 -33.05 25.15
CA GLN A 133 -30.37 -32.03 25.71
C GLN A 133 -29.64 -30.69 26.00
N LYS A 134 -30.43 -29.60 26.21
CA LYS A 134 -30.06 -28.35 26.91
C LYS A 134 -28.80 -27.57 26.46
N ALA A 135 -28.97 -26.67 25.50
CA ALA A 135 -28.51 -25.27 25.64
C ALA A 135 -29.25 -24.35 24.66
N ALA A 136 -30.29 -23.63 25.12
CA ALA A 136 -30.87 -22.52 24.36
C ALA A 136 -30.03 -21.23 24.54
N ALA A 137 -28.71 -21.36 24.40
CA ALA A 137 -27.81 -20.21 24.29
C ALA A 137 -27.88 -19.73 22.84
N SER A 138 -28.69 -18.71 22.58
CA SER A 138 -28.67 -18.01 21.30
C SER A 138 -27.24 -17.53 21.03
N ALA A 139 -26.60 -18.08 19.99
CA ALA A 139 -25.31 -17.61 19.50
C ALA A 139 -25.49 -16.26 18.79
N GLY A 140 -25.91 -15.25 19.56
CA GLY A 140 -25.90 -13.86 19.13
C GLY A 140 -24.45 -13.49 18.86
N PHE A 141 -24.12 -13.26 17.60
CA PHE A 141 -22.81 -12.79 17.19
C PHE A 141 -22.58 -11.43 17.87
N ILE A 142 -21.82 -11.44 18.97
CA ILE A 142 -21.45 -10.24 19.71
C ILE A 142 -20.50 -9.44 18.81
N HIS A 143 -21.10 -8.62 17.96
CA HIS A 143 -20.41 -7.54 17.27
C HIS A 143 -20.06 -6.53 18.36
N THR A 144 -18.88 -6.70 18.96
CA THR A 144 -18.22 -5.67 19.76
C THR A 144 -18.03 -4.47 18.85
N LYS A 145 -19.00 -3.55 18.84
CA LYS A 145 -18.98 -2.35 18.01
C LYS A 145 -17.71 -1.57 18.34
N GLU A 146 -16.72 -1.65 17.45
CA GLU A 146 -15.49 -0.91 17.61
C GLU A 146 -15.82 0.58 17.53
N LYS A 147 -15.15 1.39 18.35
CA LYS A 147 -15.43 2.83 18.39
C LYS A 147 -14.96 3.46 17.08
N PRO A 148 -15.75 4.35 16.45
CA PRO A 148 -15.31 5.05 15.26
C PRO A 148 -14.04 5.84 15.57
N ARG A 149 -13.11 5.86 14.60
CA ARG A 149 -11.82 6.55 14.69
C ARG A 149 -11.86 7.88 13.95
N ASP A 150 -11.22 8.89 14.54
CA ASP A 150 -11.07 10.20 13.91
C ASP A 150 -9.99 10.16 12.82
N VAL A 151 -10.34 10.65 11.63
CA VAL A 151 -9.50 10.62 10.42
C VAL A 151 -9.35 12.02 9.87
N SER A 152 -8.12 12.52 9.78
CA SER A 152 -7.81 13.77 9.08
C SER A 152 -7.61 13.54 7.58
N CYS A 153 -8.22 14.38 6.73
CA CYS A 153 -7.94 14.41 5.31
C CYS A 153 -6.44 14.67 5.01
N PHE A 154 -5.97 14.27 3.84
CA PHE A 154 -4.65 14.68 3.32
C PHE A 154 -4.69 16.05 2.64
N GLU A 155 -5.80 16.38 1.98
CA GLU A 155 -5.91 17.55 1.10
C GLU A 155 -6.40 18.80 1.84
N CYS A 156 -7.53 18.70 2.54
CA CYS A 156 -8.16 19.84 3.23
C CYS A 156 -8.01 19.82 4.76
N ALA A 157 -7.16 18.92 5.29
CA ALA A 157 -6.91 18.64 6.71
C ALA A 157 -8.13 18.31 7.61
N LYS A 158 -9.38 18.49 7.14
CA LYS A 158 -10.60 18.29 7.92
C LYS A 158 -10.63 16.90 8.56
N VAL A 159 -10.93 16.88 9.86
CA VAL A 159 -11.16 15.66 10.65
C VAL A 159 -12.61 15.22 10.53
N HIS A 160 -12.83 13.93 10.36
CA HIS A 160 -14.15 13.30 10.39
C HIS A 160 -14.04 11.86 10.93
N GLN A 161 -15.15 11.30 11.40
CA GLN A 161 -15.17 9.92 11.91
C GLN A 161 -15.36 8.90 10.80
N ALA A 162 -14.60 7.81 10.89
CA ALA A 162 -14.77 6.60 10.10
C ALA A 162 -15.00 5.38 11.02
N PRO A 163 -15.71 4.33 10.59
CA PRO A 163 -15.74 3.06 11.29
C PRO A 163 -14.31 2.53 11.52
N ALA A 164 -14.08 1.79 12.61
CA ALA A 164 -12.76 1.22 12.87
C ALA A 164 -12.39 0.19 11.78
N GLU A 165 -13.35 -0.66 11.45
CA GLU A 165 -13.30 -1.77 10.50
C GLU A 165 -13.20 -1.28 9.04
N ALA A 166 -13.39 0.02 8.78
CA ALA A 166 -13.32 0.59 7.44
C ALA A 166 -11.88 0.58 6.91
N SER A 167 -11.66 -0.05 5.74
CA SER A 167 -10.37 -0.05 5.05
C SER A 167 -10.07 1.26 4.30
N SER A 168 -11.10 2.09 4.08
CA SER A 168 -11.02 3.39 3.43
C SER A 168 -12.21 4.28 3.82
N THR A 169 -12.09 5.59 3.58
CA THR A 169 -13.17 6.57 3.73
C THR A 169 -13.04 7.66 2.66
N LEU A 170 -14.14 8.36 2.36
CA LEU A 170 -14.14 9.59 1.57
C LEU A 170 -14.21 10.79 2.52
N CYS A 171 -13.49 11.87 2.22
CA CYS A 171 -13.56 13.10 3.03
C CYS A 171 -14.89 13.85 2.80
N PRO A 172 -15.68 14.18 3.85
CA PRO A 172 -16.96 14.86 3.73
C PRO A 172 -16.87 16.37 3.43
N ALA A 173 -15.71 16.88 2.99
CA ALA A 173 -15.56 18.26 2.52
C ALA A 173 -15.06 18.34 1.06
N CYS A 174 -14.06 17.54 0.68
CA CYS A 174 -13.47 17.57 -0.66
C CYS A 174 -13.67 16.28 -1.48
N GLY A 175 -14.32 15.25 -0.92
CA GLY A 175 -14.52 13.95 -1.58
C GLY A 175 -13.24 13.10 -1.76
N ALA A 176 -12.08 13.58 -1.30
CA ALA A 176 -10.81 12.87 -1.44
C ALA A 176 -10.85 11.48 -0.77
N TYR A 177 -10.32 10.48 -1.48
CA TYR A 177 -10.18 9.11 -0.98
C TYR A 177 -9.04 9.01 0.02
N ILE A 178 -9.31 8.37 1.17
CA ILE A 178 -8.37 8.19 2.26
C ILE A 178 -8.31 6.69 2.57
N ALA A 179 -7.16 6.06 2.32
CA ALA A 179 -6.90 4.70 2.78
C ALA A 179 -6.76 4.69 4.32
N LEU A 180 -7.37 3.70 4.97
CA LEU A 180 -7.35 3.51 6.44
C LEU A 180 -6.68 2.18 6.84
N LYS A 181 -6.02 1.53 5.87
CA LYS A 181 -5.36 0.24 6.03
C LYS A 181 -4.02 0.39 6.75
N ASP A 182 -3.75 -0.53 7.67
CA ASP A 182 -2.48 -0.66 8.38
C ASP A 182 -1.44 -1.44 7.55
N TYR A 183 -0.15 -1.14 7.76
CA TYR A 183 0.97 -1.69 7.01
C TYR A 183 2.07 -2.23 7.94
N GLU A 184 2.31 -3.54 7.88
CA GLU A 184 3.49 -4.18 8.44
C GLU A 184 4.55 -4.36 7.34
N ILE A 185 5.75 -3.81 7.56
CA ILE A 185 6.86 -3.85 6.61
C ILE A 185 7.95 -4.74 7.19
N HIS A 186 8.19 -5.89 6.55
CA HIS A 186 9.16 -6.89 7.01
C HIS A 186 10.47 -6.95 6.19
N SER A 187 10.53 -6.24 5.07
CA SER A 187 11.63 -6.25 4.09
C SER A 187 11.91 -4.86 3.52
N ASN A 188 12.87 -4.72 2.60
CA ASN A 188 13.15 -3.46 1.91
C ASN A 188 11.90 -2.90 1.21
N TRP A 189 11.56 -1.63 1.45
CA TRP A 189 10.39 -0.98 0.87
C TRP A 189 10.68 0.45 0.38
N ASN A 190 10.43 0.68 -0.90
CA ASN A 190 10.74 1.93 -1.62
C ASN A 190 9.51 2.59 -2.30
N ARG A 191 8.28 2.12 -2.01
CA ARG A 191 7.04 2.66 -2.61
C ARG A 191 6.39 3.69 -1.68
N ARG A 192 5.77 4.74 -2.23
CA ARG A 192 5.03 5.73 -1.44
C ARG A 192 3.95 5.05 -0.58
N ILE A 193 3.95 5.31 0.73
CA ILE A 193 2.89 4.92 1.66
C ILE A 193 2.10 6.17 2.04
N GLN A 194 0.79 6.11 1.84
CA GLN A 194 -0.14 7.16 2.23
C GLN A 194 -1.44 6.53 2.74
N THR A 195 -1.60 6.53 4.06
CA THR A 195 -2.73 5.96 4.79
C THR A 195 -3.09 6.83 6.00
N ARG A 196 -4.22 6.60 6.65
CA ARG A 196 -4.49 7.00 8.03
C ARG A 196 -4.72 5.78 8.93
N GLY A 197 -4.22 4.62 8.50
CA GLY A 197 -3.90 3.49 9.36
C GLY A 197 -2.51 3.63 10.01
N ASN A 198 -2.13 2.59 10.74
CA ASN A 198 -0.86 2.46 11.44
C ASN A 198 0.21 1.84 10.51
N VAL A 199 1.48 2.19 10.72
CA VAL A 199 2.62 1.64 9.97
C VAL A 199 3.67 1.12 10.93
N VAL A 200 4.11 -0.12 10.75
CA VAL A 200 5.14 -0.78 11.57
C VAL A 200 6.29 -1.24 10.68
N ILE A 201 7.49 -0.69 10.92
CA ILE A 201 8.72 -1.09 10.23
C ILE A 201 9.45 -2.09 11.12
N HIS A 202 9.48 -3.37 10.75
CA HIS A 202 10.14 -4.42 11.54
C HIS A 202 11.67 -4.34 11.43
N LYS A 203 12.38 -4.98 12.38
CA LYS A 203 13.86 -5.00 12.47
C LYS A 203 14.62 -5.49 11.22
N LYS A 204 13.95 -6.15 10.27
CA LYS A 204 14.53 -6.64 9.00
C LYS A 204 14.10 -5.82 7.77
N ALA A 205 13.28 -4.79 7.98
CA ALA A 205 12.90 -3.85 6.94
C ALA A 205 13.86 -2.66 6.91
N ALA A 206 14.17 -2.22 5.70
CA ALA A 206 14.84 -0.96 5.42
C ALA A 206 13.90 -0.11 4.57
N VAL A 207 13.74 1.17 4.91
CA VAL A 207 12.82 2.07 4.22
C VAL A 207 13.54 3.38 3.92
N THR A 208 13.83 3.58 2.63
CA THR A 208 14.75 4.62 2.15
C THR A 208 14.07 5.56 1.15
N GLY A 209 14.43 6.85 1.21
CA GLY A 209 14.05 7.85 0.20
C GLY A 209 12.57 8.25 0.10
N ILE A 210 11.65 7.61 0.83
CA ILE A 210 10.21 7.91 0.77
C ILE A 210 9.73 8.78 1.93
N THR A 211 8.63 9.52 1.73
CA THR A 211 7.87 10.17 2.81
C THR A 211 6.64 9.34 3.15
N ILE A 212 6.58 8.79 4.37
CA ILE A 212 5.42 8.03 4.87
C ILE A 212 4.39 9.00 5.43
N HIS A 213 3.15 8.90 4.94
CA HIS A 213 2.00 9.60 5.52
C HIS A 213 1.09 8.54 6.19
N CYS A 214 0.83 8.69 7.49
CA CYS A 214 0.12 7.69 8.30
C CYS A 214 -0.63 8.32 9.48
N HIS A 215 -1.26 7.50 10.32
CA HIS A 215 -1.78 7.95 11.63
C HIS A 215 -0.73 7.74 12.74
N HIS A 216 -0.30 6.49 12.93
CA HIS A 216 0.85 6.15 13.79
C HIS A 216 1.96 5.48 12.98
N LEU A 217 3.21 5.74 13.36
CA LEU A 217 4.41 5.07 12.84
C LEU A 217 5.22 4.48 13.98
N THR A 218 5.60 3.20 13.88
CA THR A 218 6.55 2.56 14.80
C THR A 218 7.74 1.99 14.01
N THR A 219 8.96 2.42 14.31
CA THR A 219 10.16 1.93 13.60
C THR A 219 11.04 1.08 14.51
N HIS A 220 11.23 -0.18 14.12
CA HIS A 220 12.18 -1.13 14.72
C HIS A 220 13.36 -1.45 13.79
N GLY A 221 13.25 -1.17 12.50
CA GLY A 221 14.29 -1.33 11.48
C GLY A 221 14.76 0.02 10.93
N ASP A 222 15.54 -0.04 9.84
CA ASP A 222 16.21 1.13 9.28
C ASP A 222 15.23 2.03 8.53
N PHE A 223 15.22 3.31 8.88
CA PHE A 223 14.36 4.31 8.28
C PHE A 223 15.14 5.60 8.02
N THR A 224 15.29 5.96 6.74
CA THR A 224 16.00 7.19 6.31
C THR A 224 15.10 8.18 5.57
N GLY A 225 13.79 7.94 5.58
CA GLY A 225 12.78 8.73 4.87
C GLY A 225 12.34 10.01 5.59
N GLY A 226 11.19 10.55 5.17
CA GLY A 226 10.44 11.60 5.85
C GLY A 226 9.11 11.10 6.42
N VAL A 227 8.53 11.82 7.37
CA VAL A 227 7.35 11.35 8.13
C VAL A 227 6.31 12.46 8.28
N ASP A 228 5.05 12.15 7.99
CA ASP A 228 3.89 12.95 8.35
C ASP A 228 2.84 12.06 9.07
N CYS A 229 2.88 12.09 10.41
CA CYS A 229 1.95 11.37 11.28
C CYS A 229 0.89 12.33 11.84
N SER A 230 -0.39 11.97 11.76
CA SER A 230 -1.44 12.70 12.49
C SER A 230 -1.53 12.35 13.98
N GLY A 231 -0.78 11.33 14.44
CA GLY A 231 -0.70 10.89 15.82
C GLY A 231 0.76 10.63 16.26
N ASP A 232 0.94 9.57 17.04
CA ASP A 232 2.24 9.16 17.60
C ASP A 232 3.24 8.66 16.55
N PHE A 233 4.51 9.06 16.69
CA PHE A 233 5.65 8.50 15.97
C PHE A 233 6.65 7.93 16.99
N THR A 234 6.78 6.60 17.03
CA THR A 234 7.64 5.86 17.97
C THR A 234 8.88 5.31 17.27
N ILE A 235 10.07 5.74 17.70
CA ILE A 235 11.36 5.28 17.17
C ILE A 235 12.03 4.33 18.17
N ARG A 236 12.37 3.14 17.70
CA ARG A 236 12.98 2.02 18.46
C ARG A 236 14.23 1.46 17.77
N SER A 237 14.66 2.08 16.68
CA SER A 237 15.84 1.76 15.89
C SER A 237 16.92 2.83 16.04
N HIS A 238 18.12 2.54 15.55
CA HIS A 238 19.19 3.52 15.39
C HIS A 238 19.19 4.02 13.94
N GLY A 239 19.63 5.25 13.69
CA GLY A 239 19.88 5.72 12.32
C GLY A 239 19.66 7.21 12.08
N LYS A 240 19.84 7.61 10.81
CA LYS A 240 19.73 9.00 10.36
C LYS A 240 18.46 9.22 9.53
N ILE A 241 17.57 10.05 10.06
CA ILE A 241 16.33 10.46 9.39
C ILE A 241 16.63 11.68 8.52
N MET A 242 16.66 11.46 7.20
CA MET A 242 17.06 12.47 6.23
C MET A 242 15.90 13.39 5.79
N GLY A 243 14.65 12.93 5.90
CA GLY A 243 13.47 13.73 5.57
C GLY A 243 13.01 14.63 6.70
N ARG A 244 12.10 15.57 6.39
CA ARG A 244 11.35 16.32 7.42
C ARG A 244 10.45 15.38 8.22
N VAL A 245 10.26 15.69 9.50
CA VAL A 245 9.39 14.94 10.41
C VAL A 245 8.32 15.87 10.95
N ARG A 246 7.05 15.49 10.74
CA ARG A 246 5.87 16.06 11.39
C ARG A 246 5.13 14.94 12.12
N CYS A 247 4.83 15.15 13.38
CA CYS A 247 4.01 14.23 14.18
C CYS A 247 3.20 15.00 15.22
N LYS A 248 2.18 14.38 15.82
CA LYS A 248 1.53 14.92 17.01
C LYS A 248 2.45 14.71 18.22
N ARG A 249 2.89 13.47 18.43
CA ARG A 249 3.71 13.09 19.58
C ARG A 249 4.91 12.24 19.15
N LEU A 250 6.11 12.74 19.39
CA LEU A 250 7.35 11.99 19.17
C LEU A 250 7.68 11.14 20.39
N ILE A 251 8.07 9.88 20.19
CA ILE A 251 8.52 8.97 21.25
C ILE A 251 9.82 8.30 20.78
N ILE A 252 10.94 8.59 21.43
CA ILE A 252 12.22 7.91 21.20
C ILE A 252 12.47 6.97 22.37
N GLU A 253 12.46 5.65 22.14
CA GLU A 253 12.65 4.64 23.19
C GLU A 253 14.08 4.57 23.73
N LYS A 254 14.23 4.04 24.95
CA LYS A 254 15.53 3.62 25.52
C LYS A 254 16.40 2.86 24.51
N ARG A 255 17.67 3.27 24.48
CA ARG A 255 18.74 2.77 23.60
C ARG A 255 18.57 3.10 22.11
N ALA A 256 17.51 3.77 21.67
CA ALA A 256 17.49 4.33 20.31
C ALA A 256 18.52 5.48 20.21
N GLU A 257 19.14 5.61 19.05
CA GLU A 257 20.08 6.69 18.72
C GLU A 257 19.73 7.25 17.36
N VAL A 258 19.23 8.49 17.33
CA VAL A 258 18.58 9.07 16.15
C VAL A 258 19.17 10.43 15.80
N GLU A 259 19.68 10.56 14.58
CA GLU A 259 20.09 11.83 14.00
C GLU A 259 19.02 12.34 13.02
N PHE A 260 18.53 13.55 13.24
CA PHE A 260 17.58 14.23 12.36
C PHE A 260 18.33 15.28 11.52
N ALA A 261 18.41 15.06 10.21
CA ALA A 261 19.06 15.99 9.28
C ALA A 261 18.21 17.25 8.96
N ASN A 262 16.98 17.30 9.45
CA ASN A 262 16.00 18.36 9.22
C ASN A 262 15.28 18.71 10.54
N PRO A 263 14.68 19.92 10.66
CA PRO A 263 13.78 20.27 11.74
C PRO A 263 12.68 19.24 11.98
N VAL A 264 12.44 18.93 13.26
CA VAL A 264 11.37 18.05 13.72
C VAL A 264 10.25 18.89 14.32
N HIS A 265 9.04 18.79 13.77
CA HIS A 265 7.87 19.51 14.26
C HIS A 265 6.90 18.58 15.01
N CYS A 266 6.55 18.96 16.23
CA CYS A 266 5.79 18.18 17.21
C CYS A 266 4.72 19.03 17.92
N GLU A 267 3.70 18.38 18.49
CA GLU A 267 2.97 18.95 19.64
C GLU A 267 3.73 18.56 20.91
N ASP A 268 3.82 17.27 21.22
CA ASP A 268 4.58 16.73 22.36
C ASP A 268 5.79 15.89 21.92
N ALA A 269 6.78 15.74 22.81
CA ALA A 269 7.89 14.80 22.63
C ALA A 269 8.30 14.11 23.93
N ILE A 270 8.65 12.82 23.85
CA ILE A 270 9.21 12.01 24.94
C ILE A 270 10.48 11.35 24.44
N ILE A 271 11.60 11.59 25.10
CA ILE A 271 12.93 11.15 24.67
C ILE A 271 13.58 10.35 25.80
N ASP A 272 13.81 9.06 25.53
CA ASP A 272 14.39 8.04 26.43
C ASP A 272 15.72 7.47 25.89
N GLY A 273 16.15 7.96 24.72
CA GLY A 273 17.39 7.56 24.04
C GLY A 273 18.39 8.71 23.82
N ILE A 274 19.21 8.56 22.79
CA ILE A 274 20.09 9.61 22.26
C ILE A 274 19.42 10.22 21.03
N ALA A 275 19.35 11.54 20.99
CA ALA A 275 18.74 12.28 19.88
C ALA A 275 19.60 13.49 19.49
N THR A 276 19.82 13.68 18.19
CA THR A 276 20.60 14.80 17.66
C THR A 276 19.83 15.51 16.54
N GLY A 277 19.73 16.83 16.59
CA GLY A 277 18.97 17.63 15.61
C GLY A 277 18.31 18.89 16.21
N HIS A 278 17.50 19.57 15.39
CA HIS A 278 16.71 20.75 15.79
C HIS A 278 15.24 20.37 16.03
N PHE A 279 14.70 20.73 17.20
CA PHE A 279 13.37 20.30 17.65
C PHE A 279 12.45 21.49 17.92
N GLU A 280 11.27 21.49 17.27
CA GLU A 280 10.23 22.49 17.44
C GLU A 280 8.93 21.82 17.90
N CYS A 281 8.73 21.72 19.22
CA CYS A 281 7.47 21.20 19.78
C CYS A 281 6.61 22.35 20.34
N SER A 282 5.35 22.42 19.93
CA SER A 282 4.41 23.46 20.40
C SER A 282 3.83 23.21 21.80
N GLY A 283 4.03 22.03 22.37
CA GLY A 283 3.58 21.61 23.69
C GLY A 283 4.75 21.19 24.59
N LYS A 284 4.70 19.95 25.12
CA LYS A 284 5.59 19.48 26.18
C LYS A 284 6.67 18.53 25.65
N LEU A 285 7.93 18.87 25.91
CA LEU A 285 9.08 17.96 25.72
C LEU A 285 9.50 17.33 27.06
N VAL A 286 9.63 16.01 27.10
CA VAL A 286 10.01 15.23 28.28
C VAL A 286 11.30 14.45 28.01
N LEU A 287 12.37 14.80 28.73
CA LEU A 287 13.63 14.05 28.75
C LEU A 287 13.61 13.05 29.92
N LYS A 288 13.73 11.75 29.62
CA LYS A 288 13.76 10.66 30.60
C LYS A 288 15.16 10.47 31.20
N LYS A 289 15.24 9.74 32.32
CA LYS A 289 16.51 9.45 33.00
C LYS A 289 17.56 8.90 32.03
N LYS A 290 18.73 9.56 31.95
CA LYS A 290 19.86 9.29 31.03
C LYS A 290 19.63 9.59 29.55
N ALA A 291 18.49 10.15 29.15
CA ALA A 291 18.30 10.66 27.80
C ALA A 291 19.34 11.76 27.49
N THR A 292 19.87 11.77 26.27
CA THR A 292 20.86 12.76 25.84
C THR A 292 20.40 13.40 24.53
N LEU A 293 20.20 14.72 24.56
CA LEU A 293 19.67 15.50 23.45
C LEU A 293 20.66 16.58 23.05
N THR A 294 21.14 16.55 21.80
CA THR A 294 22.15 17.50 21.30
C THR A 294 21.62 18.27 20.11
N GLY A 295 21.69 19.59 20.18
CA GLY A 295 21.14 20.52 19.19
C GLY A 295 20.12 21.48 19.79
N ASP A 296 19.57 22.31 18.91
CA ASP A 296 18.74 23.45 19.31
C ASP A 296 17.28 23.03 19.52
N ILE A 297 16.63 23.69 20.49
CA ILE A 297 15.29 23.34 20.96
C ILE A 297 14.43 24.59 21.04
N LYS A 298 13.21 24.49 20.51
CA LYS A 298 12.11 25.43 20.72
C LYS A 298 10.90 24.68 21.28
N VAL A 299 10.53 24.97 22.53
CA VAL A 299 9.47 24.26 23.26
C VAL A 299 8.61 25.23 24.09
N ALA A 300 7.32 24.96 24.20
CA ALA A 300 6.44 25.72 25.11
C ALA A 300 6.62 25.29 26.58
N THR A 301 6.93 24.02 26.83
CA THR A 301 7.24 23.51 28.17
C THR A 301 8.23 22.35 28.09
N MET A 302 9.17 22.28 29.03
CA MET A 302 10.13 21.17 29.14
C MET A 302 10.07 20.53 30.53
N SER A 303 10.25 19.21 30.57
CA SER A 303 10.36 18.41 31.80
C SER A 303 11.59 17.53 31.70
N VAL A 304 12.55 17.70 32.62
CA VAL A 304 13.84 16.98 32.61
C VAL A 304 13.90 16.05 33.81
N GLU A 305 13.99 14.74 33.57
CA GLU A 305 14.21 13.77 34.63
C GLU A 305 15.70 13.66 35.00
N GLU A 306 15.95 13.26 36.24
CA GLU A 306 17.28 13.15 36.84
C GLU A 306 18.26 12.34 35.98
N GLY A 307 19.44 12.92 35.73
CA GLY A 307 20.50 12.31 34.93
C GLY A 307 20.33 12.42 33.41
N ALA A 308 19.26 13.04 32.91
CA ALA A 308 19.19 13.47 31.51
C ALA A 308 20.17 14.61 31.21
N ARG A 309 20.54 14.78 29.94
CA ARG A 309 21.47 15.83 29.46
C ARG A 309 20.95 16.51 28.20
N HIS A 310 21.07 17.83 28.15
CA HIS A 310 20.87 18.63 26.94
C HIS A 310 22.15 19.40 26.61
N ASN A 311 22.48 19.53 25.32
CA ASN A 311 23.60 20.33 24.84
C ASN A 311 23.24 21.04 23.53
N GLY A 312 22.97 22.34 23.60
CA GLY A 312 22.59 23.18 22.46
C GLY A 312 21.87 24.45 22.92
N ARG A 313 21.34 25.25 21.99
CA ARG A 313 20.58 26.45 22.34
C ARG A 313 19.13 26.09 22.65
N MET A 314 18.71 26.38 23.88
CA MET A 314 17.31 26.27 24.27
C MET A 314 16.58 27.60 24.11
N SER A 315 15.37 27.54 23.58
CA SER A 315 14.40 28.62 23.55
C SER A 315 13.07 28.13 24.09
N ILE A 316 12.54 28.82 25.09
CA ILE A 316 11.21 28.58 25.65
C ILE A 316 10.37 29.80 25.32
N GLY A 317 9.21 29.59 24.70
CA GLY A 317 8.32 30.65 24.22
C GLY A 317 6.88 30.17 24.23
N GLN A 318 5.96 31.11 24.48
CA GLN A 318 4.51 30.89 24.47
C GLN A 318 3.96 30.77 23.04
#